data_AF-A0A7S3B5W7-F1
#
_entry.id   AF-A0A7S3B5W7-F1
#
_cell.length_a   1.000
_cell.length_b   1.000
_cell.length_c   1.000
_cell.angle_alpha   90.00
_cell.angle_beta   90.00
_cell.angle_gamma   90.00
#
_symmetry.space_group_name_H-M   'P 1'
#
loop_
_entity.id
_entity.type
_entity.pdbx_description
1 polymer ?
#
loop_
_entity_poly.entity_id
_entity_poly.type
_entity_poly.pdbx_seq_one_letter_code
_entity_poly.pdbx_strand_id
1 'polypeptide(L)'
;LVAGQVVCEVGDNYLERYIFFRHRYSFELCALLLLFGLPGGTTARELAVLQVDLVTCLFYRIGNLAIIFARGGLGSRFSALCGDVLLRRAIFWVFGALRGERVVNVTDARVATAVLRASASKGAFLERTIAVPAWAPVLSVESVDGKLHRGLLADFHAAIRASPGMTAVNVAAVSRRLIADLLASGEVIDANAVARLTLMTFIECMFERRWEERFEVLVEASWEWRKQIAVRGRADDGIKRQAIALLVDDLLPSRRALWELFADEWQQPRRYSVIMQPVLLSPAINAGDIAVALQRAGVKLSLENAVRSAHPFPILERAVTTDVVVDGKVAVRAPAQVVIFTSDLAKDPSAWPIFGAGPRICAGASLALPLLREIRAMGLEAGDRFQPARGHRYSGRHNDASWTLGEMSYFARRIAAVVGRARSGTGGGDNS
;
A
#
# COMPACT_ATOMS: atom_id res chain seq x y z
N LEU A 1 19.49 -15.46 -13.01
CA LEU A 1 18.22 -14.73 -12.81
C LEU A 1 17.23 -14.96 -13.96
N VAL A 2 17.55 -14.60 -15.21
CA VAL A 2 16.64 -14.81 -16.37
C VAL A 2 16.40 -16.29 -16.68
N ALA A 3 17.44 -17.15 -16.66
CA ALA A 3 17.29 -18.58 -16.97
C ALA A 3 16.44 -19.36 -15.95
N GLY A 4 16.55 -19.05 -14.65
CA GLY A 4 15.75 -19.71 -13.61
C GLY A 4 14.26 -19.30 -13.64
N GLN A 5 13.98 -18.06 -14.03
CA GLN A 5 12.61 -17.58 -14.17
C GLN A 5 11.94 -18.14 -15.43
N VAL A 6 12.68 -18.27 -16.54
CA VAL A 6 12.22 -18.94 -17.76
C VAL A 6 11.96 -20.43 -17.53
N VAL A 7 12.78 -21.13 -16.74
CA VAL A 7 12.55 -22.54 -16.39
C VAL A 7 11.29 -22.72 -15.54
N CYS A 8 11.01 -21.81 -14.61
CA CYS A 8 9.77 -21.85 -13.81
C CYS A 8 8.53 -21.51 -14.66
N GLU A 9 8.61 -20.50 -15.53
CA GLU A 9 7.48 -20.06 -16.36
C GLU A 9 7.18 -21.03 -17.53
N VAL A 10 8.19 -21.71 -18.06
CA VAL A 10 8.03 -22.78 -19.07
C VAL A 10 7.59 -24.09 -18.43
N GLY A 11 8.07 -24.40 -17.22
CA GLY A 11 7.68 -25.58 -16.45
C GLY A 11 6.19 -25.57 -16.07
N ASP A 12 5.69 -24.43 -15.60
CA ASP A 12 4.29 -24.26 -15.19
C ASP A 12 3.30 -24.34 -16.38
N ASN A 13 3.70 -23.96 -17.60
CA ASN A 13 2.78 -23.92 -18.75
C ASN A 13 2.77 -25.18 -19.64
N TYR A 14 3.86 -25.95 -19.69
CA TYR A 14 3.99 -27.06 -20.65
C TYR A 14 4.09 -28.47 -20.03
N LEU A 15 4.56 -28.62 -18.79
CA LEU A 15 4.88 -29.93 -18.21
C LEU A 15 3.75 -30.55 -17.39
N GLU A 16 2.71 -29.79 -17.02
CA GLU A 16 1.52 -30.29 -16.29
C GLU A 16 0.72 -31.38 -17.04
N ARG A 17 0.99 -31.58 -18.33
CA ARG A 17 0.31 -32.58 -19.18
C ARG A 17 0.85 -34.00 -18.95
N TYR A 18 2.02 -34.17 -18.33
CA TYR A 18 2.62 -35.47 -18.08
C TYR A 18 2.41 -35.91 -16.63
N ILE A 19 1.93 -37.15 -16.45
CA ILE A 19 1.52 -37.72 -15.14
C ILE A 19 2.62 -37.62 -14.07
N PHE A 20 3.90 -37.65 -14.48
CA PHE A 20 5.04 -37.52 -13.56
C PHE A 20 5.10 -36.15 -12.84
N PHE A 21 4.63 -35.07 -13.47
CA PHE A 21 4.64 -33.71 -12.90
C PHE A 21 3.36 -33.35 -12.14
N ARG A 22 2.36 -34.25 -12.05
CA ARG A 22 1.16 -34.05 -11.22
C ARG A 22 1.43 -34.16 -9.72
N HIS A 23 2.54 -34.77 -9.32
CA HIS A 23 2.96 -34.79 -7.93
C HIS A 23 3.89 -33.60 -7.64
N ARG A 24 3.40 -32.72 -6.76
CA ARG A 24 4.05 -31.51 -6.23
C ARG A 24 5.53 -31.71 -5.84
N TYR A 25 5.92 -32.91 -5.42
CA TYR A 25 7.27 -33.24 -5.01
C TYR A 25 8.26 -33.46 -6.17
N SER A 26 7.79 -33.83 -7.36
CA SER A 26 8.64 -34.11 -8.53
C SER A 26 9.19 -32.82 -9.16
N PHE A 27 8.37 -31.78 -9.21
CA PHE A 27 8.78 -30.44 -9.65
C PHE A 27 9.73 -29.80 -8.64
N GLU A 28 9.45 -29.96 -7.34
CA GLU A 28 10.30 -29.48 -6.25
C GLU A 28 11.68 -30.16 -6.27
N LEU A 29 11.77 -31.47 -6.52
CA LEU A 29 13.05 -32.19 -6.66
C LEU A 29 13.82 -31.77 -7.91
N CYS A 30 13.14 -31.55 -9.04
CA CYS A 30 13.78 -31.11 -10.28
C CYS A 30 14.31 -29.67 -10.16
N ALA A 31 13.54 -28.77 -9.53
CA ALA A 31 13.97 -27.41 -9.22
C ALA A 31 15.15 -27.41 -8.22
N LEU A 32 15.15 -28.31 -7.24
CA LEU A 32 16.27 -28.51 -6.32
C LEU A 32 17.52 -28.97 -7.08
N LEU A 33 17.41 -30.01 -7.91
CA LEU A 33 18.52 -30.52 -8.71
C LEU A 33 19.04 -29.49 -9.73
N LEU A 34 18.19 -28.62 -10.28
CA LEU A 34 18.58 -27.52 -11.15
C LEU A 34 19.23 -26.35 -10.40
N LEU A 35 18.78 -26.05 -9.19
CA LEU A 35 19.36 -25.00 -8.33
C LEU A 35 20.70 -25.42 -7.71
N PHE A 36 20.90 -26.72 -7.47
CA PHE A 36 22.15 -27.30 -6.94
C PHE A 36 23.10 -27.84 -8.02
N GLY A 37 22.62 -28.10 -9.24
CA GLY A 37 23.41 -28.64 -10.35
C GLY A 37 24.04 -27.61 -11.29
N LEU A 38 23.68 -26.32 -11.16
CA LEU A 38 24.29 -25.24 -11.94
C LEU A 38 25.56 -24.72 -11.25
N PRO A 39 26.68 -24.50 -11.98
CA PRO A 39 27.89 -23.93 -11.41
C PRO A 39 27.62 -22.52 -10.87
N GLY A 40 27.84 -22.30 -9.57
CA GLY A 40 27.62 -21.01 -8.91
C GLY A 40 26.28 -20.89 -8.15
N GLY A 41 25.82 -21.96 -7.52
CA GLY A 41 24.56 -22.04 -6.74
C GLY A 41 24.23 -20.82 -5.86
N THR A 42 22.94 -20.68 -5.54
CA THR A 42 22.37 -19.51 -4.86
C THR A 42 23.10 -19.24 -3.53
N THR A 43 23.58 -18.01 -3.35
CA THR A 43 24.44 -17.67 -2.21
C THR A 43 23.63 -17.60 -0.91
N ALA A 44 24.25 -17.93 0.23
CA ALA A 44 23.63 -17.84 1.57
C ALA A 44 23.01 -16.45 1.87
N ARG A 45 23.54 -15.40 1.22
CA ARG A 45 23.06 -14.02 1.31
C ARG A 45 21.71 -13.82 0.61
N GLU A 46 21.47 -14.51 -0.50
CA GLU A 46 20.20 -14.49 -1.23
C GLU A 46 19.12 -15.29 -0.48
N LEU A 47 19.52 -16.36 0.21
CA LEU A 47 18.64 -17.17 1.06
C LEU A 47 18.17 -16.41 2.32
N ALA A 48 19.08 -15.65 2.96
CA ALA A 48 18.78 -14.85 4.15
C ALA A 48 17.78 -13.71 3.89
N VAL A 49 17.87 -13.05 2.74
CA VAL A 49 16.94 -11.98 2.33
C VAL A 49 15.52 -12.55 2.15
N LEU A 50 15.40 -13.74 1.56
CA LEU A 50 14.12 -14.44 1.41
C LEU A 50 13.52 -14.85 2.77
N GLN A 51 14.30 -15.39 3.69
CA GLN A 51 13.83 -15.80 5.03
C GLN A 51 13.32 -14.63 5.88
N VAL A 52 13.97 -13.48 5.80
CA VAL A 52 13.62 -12.26 6.54
C VAL A 52 12.27 -11.71 6.10
N ASP A 53 12.02 -11.63 4.79
CA ASP A 53 10.74 -11.18 4.25
C ASP A 53 9.60 -12.12 4.69
N LEU A 54 9.88 -13.41 4.81
CA LEU A 54 8.85 -14.36 5.15
C LEU A 54 8.38 -14.22 6.61
N VAL A 55 9.30 -14.15 7.56
CA VAL A 55 8.93 -14.02 8.99
C VAL A 55 8.19 -12.69 9.26
N THR A 56 8.56 -11.64 8.53
CA THR A 56 7.94 -10.31 8.59
C THR A 56 6.48 -10.29 8.16
N CYS A 57 6.18 -10.99 7.07
CA CYS A 57 4.81 -11.11 6.55
C CYS A 57 3.91 -11.97 7.44
N LEU A 58 4.49 -12.96 8.13
CA LEU A 58 3.81 -13.83 9.09
C LEU A 58 3.34 -13.06 10.34
N PHE A 59 4.22 -12.32 11.02
CA PHE A 59 3.88 -11.67 12.30
C PHE A 59 2.90 -10.51 12.15
N TYR A 60 2.99 -9.71 11.08
CA TYR A 60 1.98 -8.69 10.77
C TYR A 60 0.59 -9.29 10.57
N ARG A 61 0.54 -10.42 9.88
CA ARG A 61 -0.71 -11.10 9.60
C ARG A 61 -1.25 -11.87 10.80
N ILE A 62 -0.40 -12.44 11.66
CA ILE A 62 -0.81 -12.95 12.98
C ILE A 62 -1.34 -11.79 13.84
N GLY A 63 -0.70 -10.62 13.80
CA GLY A 63 -1.17 -9.41 14.48
C GLY A 63 -2.54 -8.98 14.00
N ASN A 64 -2.75 -8.89 12.68
CA ASN A 64 -4.06 -8.58 12.12
C ASN A 64 -5.10 -9.65 12.47
N LEU A 65 -4.74 -10.94 12.40
CA LEU A 65 -5.63 -12.05 12.77
C LEU A 65 -6.05 -11.98 14.24
N ALA A 66 -5.11 -11.68 15.13
CA ALA A 66 -5.37 -11.50 16.55
C ALA A 66 -6.30 -10.31 16.82
N ILE A 67 -6.13 -9.19 16.10
CA ILE A 67 -7.03 -8.02 16.16
C ILE A 67 -8.42 -8.35 15.59
N ILE A 68 -8.49 -9.15 14.52
CA ILE A 68 -9.75 -9.61 13.93
C ILE A 68 -10.49 -10.52 14.91
N PHE A 69 -9.81 -11.50 15.54
CA PHE A 69 -10.41 -12.35 16.57
C PHE A 69 -10.83 -11.56 17.82
N ALA A 70 -10.05 -10.56 18.21
CA ALA A 70 -10.37 -9.63 19.30
C ALA A 70 -11.66 -8.82 19.05
N ARG A 71 -11.96 -8.50 17.78
CA ARG A 71 -13.14 -7.70 17.37
C ARG A 71 -14.34 -8.54 16.92
N GLY A 72 -14.13 -9.77 16.46
CA GLY A 72 -15.15 -10.67 15.90
C GLY A 72 -15.95 -11.50 16.91
N GLY A 73 -16.07 -11.06 18.17
CA GLY A 73 -16.93 -11.69 19.17
C GLY A 73 -16.36 -12.93 19.87
N LEU A 74 -15.62 -13.80 19.18
CA LEU A 74 -14.99 -15.01 19.76
C LEU A 74 -13.80 -14.71 20.71
N GLY A 75 -13.20 -13.52 20.61
CA GLY A 75 -12.09 -13.05 21.46
C GLY A 75 -12.41 -11.84 22.33
N SER A 76 -13.69 -11.45 22.47
CA SER A 76 -14.09 -10.24 23.20
C SER A 76 -13.67 -10.24 24.68
N ARG A 77 -13.47 -11.43 25.27
CA ARG A 77 -12.97 -11.60 26.65
C ARG A 77 -11.45 -11.51 26.78
N PHE A 78 -10.68 -11.76 25.72
CA PHE A 78 -9.21 -11.72 25.76
C PHE A 78 -8.67 -10.34 25.32
N SER A 79 -9.35 -9.67 24.37
CA SER A 79 -9.03 -8.30 23.97
C SER A 79 -9.34 -7.27 25.06
N ALA A 80 -10.36 -7.52 25.88
CA ALA A 80 -10.68 -6.73 27.07
C ALA A 80 -9.64 -6.89 28.19
N LEU A 81 -8.93 -8.03 28.26
CA LEU A 81 -7.98 -8.33 29.34
C LEU A 81 -6.56 -7.83 29.06
N CYS A 82 -6.11 -7.84 27.80
CA CYS A 82 -4.73 -7.48 27.44
C CYS A 82 -4.60 -6.19 26.62
N GLY A 83 -5.67 -5.62 26.06
CA GLY A 83 -5.62 -4.41 25.23
C GLY A 83 -4.85 -4.60 23.91
N ASP A 84 -5.51 -4.31 22.79
CA ASP A 84 -4.97 -4.48 21.42
C ASP A 84 -3.54 -3.91 21.21
N VAL A 85 -3.16 -2.88 21.97
CA VAL A 85 -1.82 -2.27 21.93
C VAL A 85 -0.74 -3.19 22.52
N LEU A 86 -0.98 -3.85 23.65
CA LEU A 86 0.03 -4.71 24.29
C LEU A 86 0.26 -5.98 23.48
N LEU A 87 -0.81 -6.55 22.91
CA LEU A 87 -0.68 -7.72 22.02
C LEU A 87 0.10 -7.38 20.76
N ARG A 88 -0.20 -6.25 20.09
CA ARG A 88 0.60 -5.77 18.96
C ARG A 88 2.06 -5.57 19.37
N ARG A 89 2.32 -4.88 20.49
CA ARG A 89 3.69 -4.67 21.00
C ARG A 89 4.43 -5.99 21.23
N ALA A 90 3.78 -6.97 21.85
CA ALA A 90 4.37 -8.29 22.08
C ALA A 90 4.71 -9.00 20.76
N ILE A 91 3.81 -8.96 19.77
CA ILE A 91 4.02 -9.54 18.44
C ILE A 91 5.22 -8.89 17.73
N PHE A 92 5.29 -7.56 17.70
CA PHE A 92 6.40 -6.83 17.09
C PHE A 92 7.71 -6.99 17.85
N TRP A 93 7.66 -7.12 19.18
CA TRP A 93 8.83 -7.37 20.00
C TRP A 93 9.41 -8.76 19.76
N VAL A 94 8.57 -9.80 19.80
CA VAL A 94 8.99 -11.18 19.44
C VAL A 94 9.56 -11.20 18.04
N PHE A 95 8.92 -10.51 17.11
CA PHE A 95 9.37 -10.44 15.73
C PHE A 95 10.72 -9.73 15.57
N GLY A 96 10.93 -8.61 16.29
CA GLY A 96 12.22 -7.95 16.37
C GLY A 96 13.31 -8.84 16.95
N ALA A 97 13.01 -9.54 18.05
CA ALA A 97 13.93 -10.48 18.69
C ALA A 97 14.36 -11.60 17.72
N LEU A 98 13.42 -12.16 16.95
CA LEU A 98 13.72 -13.19 15.93
C LEU A 98 14.58 -12.68 14.77
N ARG A 99 14.59 -11.37 14.51
CA ARG A 99 15.42 -10.73 13.48
C ARG A 99 16.74 -10.18 14.00
N GLY A 100 16.99 -10.24 15.32
CA GLY A 100 18.08 -9.51 15.94
C GLY A 100 17.94 -7.99 15.78
N GLU A 101 16.73 -7.49 15.53
CA GLU A 101 16.44 -6.08 15.33
C GLU A 101 15.66 -5.53 16.52
N ARG A 102 16.10 -4.38 17.06
CA ARG A 102 15.32 -3.71 18.10
C ARG A 102 14.13 -2.99 17.48
N VAL A 103 12.95 -3.58 17.62
CA VAL A 103 11.70 -2.98 17.14
C VAL A 103 11.05 -2.15 18.25
N VAL A 104 10.71 -0.91 17.93
CA VAL A 104 10.09 0.04 18.87
C VAL A 104 8.73 0.47 18.30
N ASN A 105 7.65 0.17 19.03
CA ASN A 105 6.33 0.71 18.72
C ASN A 105 6.17 2.10 19.37
N VAL A 106 6.11 3.15 18.54
CA VAL A 106 5.92 4.53 19.00
C VAL A 106 4.44 4.89 18.92
N THR A 107 3.87 5.26 20.06
CA THR A 107 2.45 5.62 20.20
C THR A 107 2.25 7.09 20.60
N ASP A 108 3.31 7.80 20.96
CA ASP A 108 3.27 9.24 21.25
C ASP A 108 3.43 10.04 19.96
N ALA A 109 2.54 11.01 19.73
CA ALA A 109 2.50 11.78 18.49
C ALA A 109 3.70 12.71 18.30
N ARG A 110 4.26 13.29 19.39
CA ARG A 110 5.45 14.13 19.31
C ARG A 110 6.68 13.30 18.98
N VAL A 111 6.83 12.14 19.64
CA VAL A 111 7.91 11.19 19.35
C VAL A 111 7.78 10.64 17.93
N ALA A 112 6.58 10.27 17.48
CA ALA A 112 6.34 9.82 16.11
C ALA A 112 6.76 10.88 15.09
N THR A 113 6.35 12.13 15.28
CA THR A 113 6.73 13.25 14.43
C THR A 113 8.25 13.47 14.43
N ALA A 114 8.90 13.38 15.58
CA ALA A 114 10.36 13.49 15.69
C ALA A 114 11.08 12.36 14.93
N VAL A 115 10.61 11.12 15.05
CA VAL A 115 11.16 9.96 14.32
C VAL A 115 11.04 10.16 12.81
N LEU A 116 9.89 10.62 12.32
CA LEU A 116 9.68 10.84 10.87
C LEU A 116 10.54 11.97 10.31
N ARG A 117 10.78 13.01 11.12
CA ARG A 117 11.71 14.10 10.77
C ARG A 117 13.15 13.63 10.73
N ALA A 118 13.54 12.76 11.65
CA ALA A 118 14.91 12.27 11.78
C ALA A 118 15.29 11.21 10.74
N SER A 119 14.33 10.49 10.14
CA SER A 119 14.64 9.37 9.24
C SER A 119 13.94 9.44 7.88
N ALA A 120 14.76 9.32 6.83
CA ALA A 120 14.32 9.13 5.44
C ALA A 120 14.17 7.65 5.05
N SER A 121 14.62 6.72 5.89
CA SER A 121 14.66 5.28 5.62
C SER A 121 13.50 4.56 6.29
N LYS A 122 12.82 3.68 5.56
CA LYS A 122 11.79 2.78 6.09
C LYS A 122 12.40 1.52 6.72
N GLY A 123 13.65 1.21 6.40
CA GLY A 123 14.31 -0.02 6.81
C GLY A 123 13.87 -1.24 5.99
N ALA A 124 14.29 -2.43 6.42
CA ALA A 124 14.03 -3.68 5.72
C ALA A 124 12.91 -4.50 6.39
N PHE A 125 11.83 -3.85 6.82
CA PHE A 125 10.77 -4.45 7.64
C PHE A 125 9.47 -4.70 6.85
N LEU A 126 8.28 -4.37 7.38
CA LEU A 126 6.99 -4.75 6.77
C LEU A 126 6.81 -4.17 5.38
N GLU A 127 7.21 -2.92 5.17
CA GLU A 127 7.02 -2.22 3.90
C GLU A 127 7.72 -2.92 2.75
N ARG A 128 9.00 -3.29 2.93
CA ARG A 128 9.78 -3.98 1.90
C ARG A 128 9.22 -5.37 1.58
N THR A 129 8.76 -6.04 2.61
CA THR A 129 8.32 -7.43 2.55
C THR A 129 6.92 -7.59 1.94
N ILE A 130 5.98 -6.77 2.39
CA ILE A 130 4.54 -6.99 2.19
C ILE A 130 3.98 -5.94 1.25
N ALA A 131 4.26 -4.67 1.55
CA ALA A 131 3.67 -3.56 0.82
C ALA A 131 4.24 -3.49 -0.60
N VAL A 132 5.57 -3.51 -0.76
CA VAL A 132 6.21 -3.39 -2.08
C VAL A 132 5.69 -4.45 -3.07
N PRO A 133 5.62 -5.76 -2.75
CA PRO A 133 5.11 -6.74 -3.71
C PRO A 133 3.61 -6.61 -4.00
N ALA A 134 2.81 -6.05 -3.08
CA ALA A 134 1.37 -5.93 -3.27
C ALA A 134 0.98 -4.87 -4.33
N TRP A 135 1.88 -3.93 -4.60
CA TRP A 135 1.69 -2.91 -5.63
C TRP A 135 2.01 -3.38 -7.04
N ALA A 136 2.68 -4.53 -7.19
CA ALA A 136 3.07 -5.05 -8.49
C ALA A 136 1.88 -5.07 -9.48
N PRO A 137 2.15 -4.76 -10.77
CA PRO A 137 3.46 -4.43 -11.36
C PRO A 137 3.87 -2.94 -11.20
N VAL A 138 3.15 -2.14 -10.42
CA VAL A 138 3.51 -0.77 -10.07
C VAL A 138 4.49 -0.77 -8.90
N LEU A 139 5.47 0.14 -8.93
CA LEU A 139 6.34 0.46 -7.79
C LEU A 139 5.63 1.48 -6.90
N SER A 140 5.48 1.14 -5.62
CA SER A 140 4.98 2.12 -4.65
C SER A 140 6.08 3.14 -4.34
N VAL A 141 5.91 4.38 -4.83
CA VAL A 141 6.81 5.51 -4.50
C VAL A 141 6.90 5.65 -2.97
N GLU A 142 5.80 5.41 -2.28
CA GLU A 142 5.73 5.47 -0.83
C GLU A 142 6.51 4.36 -0.15
N SER A 143 6.53 3.13 -0.69
CA SER A 143 7.13 1.97 -0.03
C SER A 143 8.60 1.74 -0.37
N VAL A 144 9.09 2.21 -1.53
CA VAL A 144 10.51 2.07 -1.88
C VAL A 144 11.41 3.02 -1.09
N ASP A 145 12.71 2.71 -1.02
CA ASP A 145 13.66 3.45 -0.19
C ASP A 145 14.96 3.84 -0.92
N GLY A 146 15.78 4.66 -0.25
CA GLY A 146 17.14 5.00 -0.66
C GLY A 146 17.21 5.76 -1.98
N LYS A 147 18.13 5.34 -2.86
CA LYS A 147 18.36 5.99 -4.16
C LYS A 147 17.14 5.88 -5.08
N LEU A 148 16.44 4.74 -5.07
CA LEU A 148 15.26 4.52 -5.90
C LEU A 148 14.12 5.47 -5.51
N HIS A 149 13.85 5.62 -4.20
CA HIS A 149 12.86 6.57 -3.71
C HIS A 149 13.14 8.00 -4.18
N ARG A 150 14.39 8.47 -4.01
CA ARG A 150 14.77 9.83 -4.45
C ARG A 150 14.62 10.01 -5.95
N GLY A 151 14.99 8.99 -6.73
CA GLY A 151 14.81 9.00 -8.19
C GLY A 151 13.34 9.09 -8.59
N LEU A 152 12.48 8.22 -8.03
CA LEU A 152 11.04 8.25 -8.30
C LEU A 152 10.39 9.58 -7.89
N LEU A 153 10.81 10.16 -6.76
CA LEU A 153 10.26 11.44 -6.31
C LEU A 153 10.68 12.60 -7.21
N ALA A 154 11.92 12.59 -7.69
CA ALA A 154 12.40 13.57 -8.67
C ALA A 154 11.64 13.44 -10.00
N ASP A 155 11.47 12.20 -10.48
CA ASP A 155 10.71 11.88 -11.69
C ASP A 155 9.22 12.28 -11.55
N PHE A 156 8.60 12.02 -10.39
CA PHE A 156 7.24 12.46 -10.07
C PHE A 156 7.11 13.98 -10.14
N HIS A 157 8.00 14.72 -9.47
CA HIS A 157 7.97 16.18 -9.53
C HIS A 157 8.20 16.72 -10.94
N ALA A 158 9.01 16.05 -11.77
CA ALA A 158 9.18 16.41 -13.18
C ALA A 158 7.87 16.24 -13.95
N ALA A 159 7.16 15.12 -13.74
CA ALA A 159 5.87 14.88 -14.37
C ALA A 159 4.78 15.87 -13.92
N ILE A 160 4.73 16.22 -12.64
CA ILE A 160 3.83 17.27 -12.13
C ILE A 160 4.15 18.63 -12.78
N ARG A 161 5.43 19.00 -12.91
CA ARG A 161 5.82 20.25 -13.60
C ARG A 161 5.46 20.26 -15.09
N ALA A 162 5.56 19.11 -15.75
CA ALA A 162 5.15 18.95 -17.15
C ALA A 162 3.62 18.92 -17.34
N SER A 163 2.85 18.96 -16.25
CA SER A 163 1.38 18.97 -16.26
C SER A 163 0.85 20.26 -15.61
N PRO A 164 0.78 21.39 -16.33
CA PRO A 164 0.34 22.67 -15.76
C PRO A 164 -1.06 22.63 -15.12
N GLY A 165 -1.90 21.69 -15.54
CA GLY A 165 -3.21 21.47 -14.95
C GLY A 165 -3.17 20.87 -13.52
N MET A 166 -2.04 20.31 -13.07
CA MET A 166 -1.87 19.70 -11.76
C MET A 166 -1.57 20.74 -10.66
N THR A 167 -2.54 21.62 -10.41
CA THR A 167 -2.48 22.62 -9.33
C THR A 167 -3.63 22.46 -8.35
N ALA A 168 -3.47 22.96 -7.13
CA ALA A 168 -4.52 22.93 -6.12
C ALA A 168 -5.82 23.61 -6.58
N VAL A 169 -5.70 24.70 -7.33
CA VAL A 169 -6.84 25.47 -7.87
C VAL A 169 -7.58 24.67 -8.93
N ASN A 170 -6.85 24.06 -9.87
CA ASN A 170 -7.46 23.28 -10.94
C ASN A 170 -8.09 22.00 -10.42
N VAL A 171 -7.44 21.30 -9.48
CA VAL A 171 -8.02 20.12 -8.83
C VAL A 171 -9.36 20.49 -8.17
N ALA A 172 -9.42 21.59 -7.41
CA ALA A 172 -10.67 22.06 -6.80
C ALA A 172 -11.74 22.40 -7.85
N ALA A 173 -11.37 23.15 -8.89
CA ALA A 173 -12.29 23.60 -9.93
C ALA A 173 -12.89 22.44 -10.73
N VAL A 174 -12.03 21.50 -11.15
CA VAL A 174 -12.44 20.29 -11.86
C VAL A 174 -13.32 19.41 -10.98
N SER A 175 -12.89 19.12 -9.74
CA SER A 175 -13.69 18.29 -8.85
C SER A 175 -15.04 18.91 -8.55
N ARG A 176 -15.12 20.23 -8.34
CA ARG A 176 -16.39 20.94 -8.07
C ARG A 176 -17.35 20.83 -9.24
N ARG A 177 -16.86 21.01 -10.47
CA ARG A 177 -17.68 20.85 -11.68
C ARG A 177 -18.23 19.42 -11.80
N LEU A 178 -17.36 18.41 -11.66
CA LEU A 178 -17.77 17.00 -11.71
C LEU A 178 -18.74 16.62 -10.57
N ILE A 179 -18.56 17.20 -9.39
CA ILE A 179 -19.47 17.02 -8.24
C ILE A 179 -20.84 17.63 -8.54
N ALA A 180 -20.90 18.83 -9.13
CA ALA A 180 -22.16 19.45 -9.51
C ALA A 180 -22.96 18.58 -10.50
N ASP A 181 -22.28 18.02 -11.50
CA ASP A 181 -22.88 17.08 -12.46
C ASP A 181 -23.44 15.83 -11.74
N LEU A 182 -22.66 15.25 -10.82
CA LEU A 182 -23.07 14.09 -10.03
C LEU A 182 -24.24 14.40 -9.09
N LEU A 183 -24.25 15.57 -8.43
CA LEU A 183 -25.34 15.97 -7.55
C LEU A 183 -26.64 16.18 -8.32
N ALA A 184 -26.56 16.80 -9.51
CA ALA A 184 -27.68 17.06 -10.41
C ALA A 184 -28.31 15.77 -10.98
N SER A 185 -27.52 14.71 -11.16
CA SER A 185 -28.03 13.40 -11.60
C SER A 185 -29.06 12.79 -10.63
N GLY A 186 -29.07 13.20 -9.36
CA GLY A 186 -29.93 12.63 -8.33
C GLY A 186 -29.49 11.23 -7.85
N GLU A 187 -28.44 10.65 -8.42
CA GLU A 187 -27.98 9.31 -8.09
C GLU A 187 -27.38 9.21 -6.68
N VAL A 188 -27.26 7.96 -6.20
CA VAL A 188 -26.57 7.64 -4.96
C VAL A 188 -25.06 7.75 -5.19
N ILE A 189 -24.38 8.47 -4.30
CA ILE A 189 -22.93 8.66 -4.36
C ILE A 189 -22.28 7.56 -3.53
N ASP A 190 -21.97 6.44 -4.17
CA ASP A 190 -21.38 5.26 -3.53
C ASP A 190 -19.84 5.22 -3.64
N ALA A 191 -19.22 4.12 -3.19
CA ALA A 191 -17.77 3.96 -3.22
C ALA A 191 -17.18 4.01 -4.65
N ASN A 192 -17.93 3.51 -5.65
CA ASN A 192 -17.49 3.54 -7.03
C ASN A 192 -17.55 4.97 -7.57
N ALA A 193 -18.64 5.70 -7.30
CA ALA A 193 -18.79 7.11 -7.67
C ALA A 193 -17.63 7.97 -7.12
N VAL A 194 -17.25 7.77 -5.85
CA VAL A 194 -16.11 8.51 -5.24
C VAL A 194 -14.77 8.16 -5.91
N ALA A 195 -14.51 6.88 -6.19
CA ALA A 195 -13.29 6.45 -6.86
C ALA A 195 -13.21 6.98 -8.29
N ARG A 196 -14.32 6.89 -9.03
CA ARG A 196 -14.45 7.40 -10.40
C ARG A 196 -14.27 8.92 -10.46
N LEU A 197 -14.98 9.68 -9.62
CA LEU A 197 -14.82 11.13 -9.50
C LEU A 197 -13.35 11.54 -9.27
N THR A 198 -12.67 10.80 -8.40
CA THR A 198 -11.25 11.05 -8.08
C THR A 198 -10.38 10.83 -9.32
N LEU A 199 -10.56 9.71 -10.03
CA LEU A 199 -9.81 9.41 -11.25
C LEU A 199 -10.12 10.42 -12.36
N MET A 200 -11.39 10.77 -12.57
CA MET A 200 -11.83 11.80 -13.52
C MET A 200 -11.12 13.13 -13.26
N THR A 201 -11.08 13.55 -11.99
CA THR A 201 -10.44 14.82 -11.60
C THR A 201 -8.96 14.82 -11.98
N PHE A 202 -8.22 13.77 -11.61
CA PHE A 202 -6.79 13.72 -11.89
C PHE A 202 -6.47 13.48 -13.37
N ILE A 203 -7.32 12.75 -14.11
CA ILE A 203 -7.15 12.60 -15.55
C ILE A 203 -7.37 13.94 -16.27
N GLU A 204 -8.42 14.67 -15.91
CA GLU A 204 -8.65 15.99 -16.49
C GLU A 204 -7.55 16.99 -16.13
N CYS A 205 -7.08 17.01 -14.88
CA CYS A 205 -6.00 17.91 -14.47
C CYS A 205 -4.65 17.56 -15.10
N MET A 206 -4.31 16.27 -15.19
CA MET A 206 -3.01 15.85 -15.68
C MET A 206 -2.96 15.79 -17.21
N PHE A 207 -3.99 15.19 -17.80
CA PHE A 207 -4.05 14.90 -19.23
C PHE A 207 -5.00 15.81 -20.00
N GLU A 208 -5.67 16.81 -19.40
CA GLU A 208 -6.66 17.68 -20.08
C GLU A 208 -7.64 16.89 -20.96
N ARG A 209 -7.98 15.67 -20.52
CA ARG A 209 -8.89 14.77 -21.19
C ARG A 209 -10.11 14.55 -20.34
N ARG A 210 -11.28 14.70 -20.94
CA ARG A 210 -12.54 14.29 -20.33
C ARG A 210 -12.55 12.79 -20.13
N TRP A 211 -13.36 12.33 -19.19
CA TRP A 211 -13.54 10.92 -18.96
C TRP A 211 -14.16 10.21 -20.16
N GLU A 212 -13.62 9.05 -20.52
CA GLU A 212 -14.08 8.19 -21.60
C GLU A 212 -14.45 6.81 -21.02
N GLU A 213 -15.39 6.09 -21.63
CA GLU A 213 -15.83 4.78 -21.14
C GLU A 213 -14.66 3.79 -20.97
N ARG A 214 -13.68 3.82 -21.88
CA ARG A 214 -12.49 2.98 -21.77
C ARG A 214 -11.61 3.26 -20.54
N PHE A 215 -11.80 4.38 -19.85
CA PHE A 215 -11.09 4.70 -18.60
C PHE A 215 -11.68 3.97 -17.38
N GLU A 216 -12.85 3.32 -17.50
CA GLU A 216 -13.45 2.51 -16.42
C GLU A 216 -12.50 1.44 -15.89
N VAL A 217 -11.61 0.91 -16.73
CA VAL A 217 -10.60 -0.06 -16.31
C VAL A 217 -9.72 0.47 -15.17
N LEU A 218 -9.53 1.78 -15.03
CA LEU A 218 -8.80 2.38 -13.91
C LEU A 218 -9.58 2.26 -12.60
N VAL A 219 -10.91 2.38 -12.65
CA VAL A 219 -11.79 2.19 -11.49
C VAL A 219 -11.70 0.73 -11.06
N GLU A 220 -11.87 -0.20 -11.99
CA GLU A 220 -11.76 -1.65 -11.75
C GLU A 220 -10.40 -2.04 -11.18
N ALA A 221 -9.32 -1.59 -11.83
CA ALA A 221 -7.97 -1.90 -11.40
C ALA A 221 -7.68 -1.35 -10.00
N SER A 222 -8.22 -0.17 -9.64
CA SER A 222 -8.09 0.35 -8.29
C SER A 222 -8.61 -0.65 -7.23
N TRP A 223 -9.72 -1.35 -7.49
CA TRP A 223 -10.23 -2.41 -6.59
C TRP A 223 -9.30 -3.63 -6.53
N GLU A 224 -8.69 -3.99 -7.64
CA GLU A 224 -7.73 -5.09 -7.72
C GLU A 224 -6.46 -4.80 -6.92
N TRP A 225 -5.96 -3.56 -6.95
CA TRP A 225 -4.88 -3.14 -6.05
C TRP A 225 -5.31 -3.13 -4.59
N ARG A 226 -6.49 -2.60 -4.24
CA ARG A 226 -7.00 -2.65 -2.85
C ARG A 226 -7.06 -4.09 -2.32
N LYS A 227 -7.62 -5.02 -3.12
CA LYS A 227 -7.75 -6.44 -2.78
C LYS A 227 -6.40 -7.08 -2.43
N GLN A 228 -5.35 -6.78 -3.21
CA GLN A 228 -4.02 -7.34 -2.98
C GLN A 228 -3.28 -6.66 -1.82
N ILE A 229 -3.36 -5.32 -1.72
CA ILE A 229 -2.74 -4.54 -0.64
C ILE A 229 -3.33 -4.91 0.72
N ALA A 230 -4.65 -5.06 0.80
CA ALA A 230 -5.34 -5.51 2.00
C ALA A 230 -5.18 -7.03 2.26
N VAL A 231 -4.47 -7.76 1.37
CA VAL A 231 -4.29 -9.22 1.45
C VAL A 231 -5.62 -9.98 1.55
N ARG A 232 -6.64 -9.49 0.84
CA ARG A 232 -7.99 -10.08 0.83
C ARG A 232 -8.16 -11.11 -0.28
N GLY A 233 -7.38 -11.02 -1.35
CA GLY A 233 -7.44 -12.00 -2.42
C GLY A 233 -6.30 -11.87 -3.41
N ARG A 234 -6.29 -12.78 -4.40
CA ARG A 234 -5.44 -12.64 -5.58
C ARG A 234 -6.07 -11.59 -6.49
N ALA A 235 -5.29 -10.59 -6.88
CA ALA A 235 -5.72 -9.63 -7.89
C ALA A 235 -5.75 -10.26 -9.28
N ASP A 236 -6.60 -9.72 -10.15
CA ASP A 236 -6.57 -9.96 -11.58
C ASP A 236 -5.43 -9.14 -12.19
N ASP A 237 -4.35 -9.84 -12.55
CA ASP A 237 -3.18 -9.23 -13.18
C ASP A 237 -3.49 -8.72 -14.60
N GLY A 238 -4.52 -9.25 -15.27
CA GLY A 238 -5.01 -8.79 -16.56
C GLY A 238 -5.56 -7.37 -16.48
N ILE A 239 -6.49 -7.12 -15.54
CA ILE A 239 -7.07 -5.79 -15.31
C ILE A 239 -5.98 -4.77 -14.95
N LYS A 240 -5.03 -5.15 -14.09
CA LYS A 240 -3.89 -4.27 -13.74
C LYS A 240 -3.02 -3.93 -14.95
N ARG A 241 -2.75 -4.89 -15.82
CA ARG A 241 -1.98 -4.66 -17.06
C ARG A 241 -2.75 -3.78 -18.04
N GLN A 242 -4.07 -3.96 -18.17
CA GLN A 242 -4.90 -3.09 -19.02
C GLN A 242 -4.90 -1.64 -18.53
N ALA A 243 -4.97 -1.41 -17.21
CA ALA A 243 -4.85 -0.06 -16.65
C ALA A 243 -3.49 0.60 -16.95
N ILE A 244 -2.40 -0.17 -16.94
CA ILE A 244 -1.07 0.33 -17.30
C ILE A 244 -0.97 0.59 -18.79
N ALA A 245 -1.47 -0.32 -19.64
CA ALA A 245 -1.52 -0.14 -21.08
C ALA A 245 -2.31 1.13 -21.44
N LEU A 246 -3.45 1.37 -20.79
CA LEU A 246 -4.21 2.61 -20.97
C LEU A 246 -3.37 3.86 -20.63
N LEU A 247 -2.61 3.82 -19.52
CA LEU A 247 -1.74 4.95 -19.17
C LEU A 247 -0.63 5.14 -20.22
N VAL A 248 0.09 4.08 -20.56
CA VAL A 248 1.33 4.15 -21.34
C VAL A 248 1.09 4.27 -22.83
N ASP A 249 0.08 3.60 -23.36
CA ASP A 249 -0.17 3.52 -24.80
C ASP A 249 -1.19 4.58 -25.26
N ASP A 250 -1.93 5.23 -24.35
CA ASP A 250 -2.96 6.22 -24.69
C ASP A 250 -2.81 7.55 -23.94
N LEU A 251 -2.89 7.56 -22.60
CA LEU A 251 -2.89 8.81 -21.85
C LEU A 251 -1.55 9.58 -21.96
N LEU A 252 -0.42 8.90 -21.79
CA LEU A 252 0.90 9.54 -21.85
C LEU A 252 1.23 10.08 -23.27
N PRO A 253 1.07 9.30 -24.36
CA PRO A 253 1.28 9.80 -25.72
C PRO A 253 0.37 10.96 -26.10
N SER A 254 -0.85 11.02 -25.55
CA SER A 254 -1.77 12.14 -25.80
C SER A 254 -1.25 13.48 -25.27
N ARG A 255 -0.23 13.47 -24.39
CA ARG A 255 0.39 14.66 -23.81
C ARG A 255 1.86 14.77 -24.11
N ARG A 256 2.17 15.50 -25.17
CA ARG A 256 3.54 15.77 -25.64
C ARG A 256 4.53 16.13 -24.52
N ALA A 257 4.20 17.09 -23.66
CA ALA A 257 5.10 17.53 -22.59
C ALA A 257 5.40 16.44 -21.55
N LEU A 258 4.46 15.53 -21.29
CA LEU A 258 4.67 14.37 -20.43
C LEU A 258 5.42 13.26 -21.17
N TRP A 259 5.03 12.98 -22.41
CA TRP A 259 5.67 11.97 -23.25
C TRP A 259 7.16 12.26 -23.40
N GLU A 260 7.54 13.51 -23.75
CA GLU A 260 8.93 13.92 -23.98
C GLU A 260 9.85 13.81 -22.75
N LEU A 261 9.31 13.68 -21.52
CA LEU A 261 10.15 13.47 -20.33
C LEU A 261 10.94 12.18 -20.38
N PHE A 262 10.32 11.10 -20.85
CA PHE A 262 10.88 9.74 -20.80
C PHE A 262 10.69 8.94 -22.11
N ALA A 263 9.86 9.43 -23.05
CA ALA A 263 9.51 8.78 -24.30
C ALA A 263 9.19 7.28 -24.08
N ASP A 264 9.85 6.39 -24.84
CA ASP A 264 9.62 4.95 -24.75
C ASP A 264 9.97 4.36 -23.37
N GLU A 265 10.77 5.05 -22.54
CA GLU A 265 11.02 4.58 -21.17
C GLU A 265 9.76 4.58 -20.29
N TRP A 266 8.66 5.25 -20.70
CA TRP A 266 7.37 5.18 -19.99
C TRP A 266 6.87 3.74 -19.83
N GLN A 267 7.27 2.81 -20.71
CA GLN A 267 6.99 1.38 -20.62
C GLN A 267 7.65 0.70 -19.40
N GLN A 268 8.67 1.31 -18.79
CA GLN A 268 9.38 0.73 -17.66
C GLN A 268 8.58 0.91 -16.36
N PRO A 269 8.56 -0.11 -15.46
CA PRO A 269 7.89 -0.03 -14.17
C PRO A 269 8.24 1.20 -13.35
N ARG A 270 9.50 1.62 -13.37
CA ARG A 270 9.92 2.83 -12.69
C ARG A 270 9.19 4.08 -13.18
N ARG A 271 9.00 4.23 -14.50
CA ARG A 271 8.47 5.46 -15.11
C ARG A 271 6.96 5.54 -14.94
N TYR A 272 6.19 4.57 -15.42
CA TYR A 272 4.72 4.65 -15.27
C TYR A 272 4.26 4.70 -13.81
N SER A 273 5.05 4.16 -12.87
CA SER A 273 4.69 4.16 -11.44
C SER A 273 4.63 5.54 -10.82
N VAL A 274 5.37 6.52 -11.36
CA VAL A 274 5.34 7.91 -10.86
C VAL A 274 3.99 8.58 -11.14
N ILE A 275 3.17 8.02 -12.03
CA ILE A 275 1.80 8.48 -12.28
C ILE A 275 0.80 7.50 -11.69
N MET A 276 0.95 6.21 -11.97
CA MET A 276 0.02 5.17 -11.51
C MET A 276 -0.20 5.24 -10.01
N GLN A 277 0.86 5.23 -9.19
CA GLN A 277 0.66 5.16 -7.74
C GLN A 277 0.21 6.50 -7.13
N PRO A 278 0.92 7.63 -7.29
CA PRO A 278 0.59 8.84 -6.54
C PRO A 278 -0.55 9.67 -7.15
N VAL A 279 -0.85 9.55 -8.46
CA VAL A 279 -1.88 10.37 -9.13
C VAL A 279 -3.18 9.60 -9.34
N LEU A 280 -3.11 8.34 -9.80
CA LEU A 280 -4.31 7.58 -10.18
C LEU A 280 -4.78 6.68 -9.04
N LEU A 281 -3.94 5.75 -8.61
CA LEU A 281 -4.33 4.67 -7.70
C LEU A 281 -4.48 5.14 -6.25
N SER A 282 -3.45 5.76 -5.67
CA SER A 282 -3.50 6.13 -4.25
C SER A 282 -4.64 7.11 -3.95
N PRO A 283 -4.87 8.18 -4.74
CA PRO A 283 -6.00 9.05 -4.49
C PRO A 283 -7.34 8.33 -4.61
N ALA A 284 -7.54 7.51 -5.65
CA ALA A 284 -8.78 6.74 -5.81
C ALA A 284 -9.02 5.78 -4.64
N ILE A 285 -7.96 5.16 -4.12
CA ILE A 285 -8.01 4.29 -2.94
C ILE A 285 -8.39 5.08 -1.69
N ASN A 286 -7.64 6.13 -1.42
CA ASN A 286 -7.67 6.83 -0.13
C ASN A 286 -8.86 7.78 0.02
N ALA A 287 -9.34 8.39 -1.08
CA ALA A 287 -10.50 9.26 -1.06
C ALA A 287 -11.76 8.51 -0.59
N GLY A 288 -11.92 7.24 -1.00
CA GLY A 288 -13.02 6.38 -0.58
C GLY A 288 -13.03 6.11 0.94
N ASP A 289 -11.87 5.77 1.51
CA ASP A 289 -11.78 5.53 2.96
C ASP A 289 -12.11 6.80 3.76
N ILE A 290 -11.60 7.95 3.33
CA ILE A 290 -11.87 9.24 3.98
C ILE A 290 -13.35 9.63 3.81
N ALA A 291 -13.95 9.39 2.64
CA ALA A 291 -15.38 9.61 2.41
C ALA A 291 -16.25 8.77 3.35
N VAL A 292 -15.90 7.50 3.60
CA VAL A 292 -16.58 6.65 4.58
C VAL A 292 -16.43 7.19 6.00
N ALA A 293 -15.24 7.64 6.38
CA ALA A 293 -15.04 8.26 7.69
C ALA A 293 -15.88 9.54 7.87
N LEU A 294 -15.95 10.37 6.83
CA LEU A 294 -16.82 11.55 6.81
C LEU A 294 -18.29 11.14 6.96
N GLN A 295 -18.77 10.16 6.19
CA GLN A 295 -20.15 9.67 6.28
C GLN A 295 -20.49 9.17 7.69
N ARG A 296 -19.66 8.28 8.27
CA ARG A 296 -19.89 7.67 9.58
C ARG A 296 -19.92 8.68 10.72
N ALA A 297 -19.12 9.74 10.62
CA ALA A 297 -19.10 10.83 11.60
C ALA A 297 -20.15 11.93 11.31
N GLY A 298 -21.05 11.71 10.34
CA GLY A 298 -22.11 12.65 9.96
C GLY A 298 -21.60 13.93 9.29
N VAL A 299 -20.45 13.88 8.62
CA VAL A 299 -19.76 14.97 7.87
C VAL A 299 -19.39 16.21 8.70
N LYS A 300 -19.78 16.24 9.98
CA LYS A 300 -19.43 17.25 10.99
C LYS A 300 -17.98 17.15 11.47
N LEU A 301 -17.34 16.00 11.27
CA LEU A 301 -15.91 15.83 11.55
C LEU A 301 -15.10 16.81 10.69
N SER A 302 -14.08 17.44 11.29
CA SER A 302 -13.13 18.22 10.49
C SER A 302 -12.46 17.30 9.47
N LEU A 303 -12.15 17.84 8.29
CA LEU A 303 -11.50 17.04 7.24
C LEU A 303 -10.22 16.39 7.76
N GLU A 304 -9.42 17.13 8.51
CA GLU A 304 -8.17 16.58 9.08
C GLU A 304 -8.43 15.40 10.01
N ASN A 305 -9.47 15.46 10.85
CA ASN A 305 -9.78 14.35 11.74
C ASN A 305 -10.32 13.14 10.98
N ALA A 306 -11.02 13.36 9.85
CA ALA A 306 -11.39 12.28 8.94
C ALA A 306 -10.15 11.63 8.29
N VAL A 307 -9.17 12.44 7.87
CA VAL A 307 -7.88 11.92 7.37
C VAL A 307 -7.13 11.17 8.47
N ARG A 308 -7.14 11.65 9.73
CA ARG A 308 -6.49 10.94 10.85
C ARG A 308 -7.16 9.60 11.15
N SER A 309 -8.49 9.54 11.16
CA SER A 309 -9.24 8.31 11.48
C SER A 309 -9.18 7.26 10.36
N ALA A 310 -9.09 7.70 9.11
CA ALA A 310 -8.98 6.86 7.93
C ALA A 310 -7.64 7.04 7.21
N HIS A 311 -6.55 7.19 7.96
CA HIS A 311 -5.25 7.57 7.40
C HIS A 311 -4.79 6.61 6.28
N PRO A 312 -4.47 7.11 5.08
CA PRO A 312 -4.03 6.34 3.90
C PRO A 312 -2.98 5.26 4.16
N PHE A 313 -2.14 5.49 5.16
CA PHE A 313 -1.13 4.56 5.63
C PHE A 313 -1.42 4.22 7.09
N PRO A 314 -2.03 3.06 7.40
CA PRO A 314 -2.38 2.69 8.78
C PRO A 314 -1.13 2.42 9.64
N ILE A 315 -0.01 2.11 9.00
CA ILE A 315 1.29 1.86 9.62
C ILE A 315 2.34 2.71 8.92
N LEU A 316 3.21 3.32 9.71
CA LEU A 316 4.39 4.03 9.24
C LEU A 316 5.63 3.40 9.85
N GLU A 317 6.64 3.16 9.04
CA GLU A 317 7.88 2.50 9.46
C GLU A 317 9.10 3.39 9.23
N ARG A 318 10.05 3.37 10.16
CA ARG A 318 11.33 4.07 10.01
C ARG A 318 12.49 3.27 10.59
N ALA A 319 13.61 3.22 9.88
CA ALA A 319 14.89 2.82 10.45
C ALA A 319 15.53 4.04 11.13
N VAL A 320 15.80 3.94 12.42
CA VAL A 320 16.45 4.97 13.23
C VAL A 320 17.90 4.58 13.45
N THR A 321 18.82 5.37 12.87
CA THR A 321 20.27 5.16 12.94
C THR A 321 20.97 6.10 13.92
N THR A 322 20.27 7.13 14.39
CA THR A 322 20.74 8.11 15.38
C THR A 322 19.67 8.29 16.45
N ASP A 323 20.07 8.50 17.71
CA ASP A 323 19.14 8.74 18.81
C ASP A 323 18.17 9.88 18.47
N VAL A 324 16.88 9.64 18.67
CA VAL A 324 15.83 10.65 18.50
C VAL A 324 15.57 11.27 19.86
N VAL A 325 15.80 12.57 19.95
CA VAL A 325 15.64 13.37 21.18
C VAL A 325 14.37 14.20 21.09
N VAL A 326 13.55 14.16 22.15
CA VAL A 326 12.37 15.00 22.34
C VAL A 326 12.46 15.64 23.71
N ASP A 327 12.28 16.97 23.79
CA ASP A 327 12.35 17.75 25.03
C ASP A 327 13.63 17.49 25.84
N GLY A 328 14.78 17.42 25.14
CA GLY A 328 16.10 17.20 25.73
C GLY A 328 16.36 15.76 26.21
N LYS A 329 15.43 14.82 26.00
CA LYS A 329 15.56 13.41 26.41
C LYS A 329 15.58 12.48 25.21
N VAL A 330 16.40 11.44 25.26
CA VAL A 330 16.40 10.38 24.25
C VAL A 330 15.06 9.63 24.31
N ALA A 331 14.19 9.87 23.33
CA ALA A 331 12.89 9.25 23.22
C ALA A 331 12.97 7.90 22.50
N VAL A 332 13.84 7.79 21.50
CA VAL A 332 14.14 6.51 20.81
C VAL A 332 15.65 6.43 20.61
N ARG A 333 16.29 5.49 21.29
CA ARG A 333 17.72 5.18 21.07
C ARG A 333 17.93 4.61 19.66
N ALA A 334 19.14 4.60 19.13
CA ALA A 334 19.55 3.88 17.92
C ALA A 334 20.46 2.68 18.26
N PRO A 335 20.60 1.68 17.35
CA PRO A 335 19.78 1.47 16.15
C PRO A 335 18.40 0.89 16.52
N ALA A 336 17.35 1.29 15.81
CA ALA A 336 16.00 0.73 15.98
C ALA A 336 15.22 0.70 14.67
N GLN A 337 14.36 -0.30 14.54
CA GLN A 337 13.25 -0.28 13.59
C GLN A 337 12.01 0.25 14.33
N VAL A 338 11.50 1.40 13.90
CA VAL A 338 10.32 2.03 14.51
C VAL A 338 9.08 1.68 13.68
N VAL A 339 8.02 1.30 14.38
CA VAL A 339 6.67 1.09 13.83
C VAL A 339 5.72 2.05 14.53
N ILE A 340 4.90 2.74 13.75
CA ILE A 340 3.93 3.73 14.22
C ILE A 340 2.57 3.36 13.63
N PHE A 341 1.60 3.10 14.50
CA PHE A 341 0.20 2.92 14.08
C PHE A 341 -0.50 4.26 14.09
N THR A 342 -1.04 4.70 12.95
CA THR A 342 -1.70 6.01 12.87
C THR A 342 -2.98 6.06 13.70
N SER A 343 -3.61 4.91 13.95
CA SER A 343 -4.72 4.77 14.91
C SER A 343 -4.34 5.18 16.34
N ASP A 344 -3.09 4.96 16.73
CA ASP A 344 -2.62 5.24 18.08
C ASP A 344 -2.36 6.75 18.25
N LEU A 345 -2.02 7.44 17.15
CA LEU A 345 -1.78 8.88 17.10
C LEU A 345 -3.06 9.72 17.04
N ALA A 346 -4.18 9.14 16.56
CA ALA A 346 -5.44 9.85 16.39
C ALA A 346 -6.02 10.43 17.69
N LYS A 347 -5.52 9.98 18.85
CA LYS A 347 -5.92 10.45 20.19
C LYS A 347 -5.31 11.80 20.59
N ASP A 348 -4.19 12.21 19.98
CA ASP A 348 -3.58 13.53 20.16
C ASP A 348 -3.44 14.25 18.81
N PRO A 349 -4.53 14.85 18.30
CA PRO A 349 -4.57 15.43 16.97
C PRO A 349 -3.67 16.67 16.81
N SER A 350 -3.29 17.32 17.92
CA SER A 350 -2.49 18.56 17.91
C SER A 350 -1.03 18.33 17.53
N ALA A 351 -0.51 17.11 17.73
CA ALA A 351 0.90 16.78 17.58
C ALA A 351 1.22 15.93 16.34
N TRP A 352 0.22 15.55 15.53
CA TRP A 352 0.37 14.67 14.37
C TRP A 352 -0.03 15.33 13.03
N PRO A 353 0.93 15.56 12.11
CA PRO A 353 0.63 16.07 10.76
C PRO A 353 0.02 14.97 9.87
N ILE A 354 -1.16 15.25 9.31
CA ILE A 354 -1.97 14.28 8.53
C ILE A 354 -1.32 13.81 7.22
N PHE A 355 -0.26 14.48 6.77
CA PHE A 355 0.50 14.13 5.57
C PHE A 355 1.93 13.67 5.89
N GLY A 356 2.18 13.32 7.16
CA GLY A 356 3.50 12.94 7.66
C GLY A 356 4.42 14.13 7.88
N ALA A 357 5.68 13.84 8.19
CA ALA A 357 6.71 14.83 8.46
C ALA A 357 8.07 14.37 7.93
N GLY A 358 8.99 15.33 7.78
CA GLY A 358 10.37 15.05 7.43
C GLY A 358 10.61 14.75 5.94
N PRO A 359 11.70 14.05 5.62
CA PRO A 359 12.14 13.79 4.23
C PRO A 359 11.16 12.99 3.37
N ARG A 360 10.12 12.40 3.98
CA ARG A 360 9.09 11.59 3.31
C ARG A 360 7.68 12.14 3.58
N ILE A 361 7.56 13.45 3.75
CA ILE A 361 6.25 14.10 3.76
C ILE A 361 5.54 13.85 2.42
N CYS A 362 4.22 13.66 2.46
CA CYS A 362 3.44 13.34 1.27
C CYS A 362 3.62 14.41 0.19
N ALA A 363 4.20 14.02 -0.95
CA ALA A 363 4.46 14.90 -2.07
C ALA A 363 3.17 15.38 -2.77
N GLY A 364 2.08 14.61 -2.63
CA GLY A 364 0.77 14.93 -3.20
C GLY A 364 -0.15 15.76 -2.28
N ALA A 365 0.32 16.21 -1.11
CA ALA A 365 -0.53 16.87 -0.12
C ALA A 365 -1.28 18.11 -0.66
N SER A 366 -0.61 18.91 -1.49
CA SER A 366 -1.17 20.13 -2.11
C SER A 366 -2.29 19.83 -3.10
N LEU A 367 -2.31 18.64 -3.69
CA LEU A 367 -3.32 18.19 -4.66
C LEU A 367 -4.44 17.40 -3.98
N ALA A 368 -4.12 16.62 -2.95
CA ALA A 368 -5.09 15.82 -2.22
C ALA A 368 -6.07 16.68 -1.41
N LEU A 369 -5.58 17.72 -0.73
CA LEU A 369 -6.41 18.51 0.18
C LEU A 369 -7.57 19.25 -0.52
N PRO A 370 -7.38 19.89 -1.69
CA PRO A 370 -8.48 20.47 -2.45
C PRO A 370 -9.55 19.44 -2.84
N LEU A 371 -9.16 18.30 -3.41
CA LEU A 371 -10.11 17.23 -3.76
C LEU A 371 -10.93 16.77 -2.53
N LEU A 372 -10.26 16.52 -1.41
CA LEU A 372 -10.93 16.04 -0.20
C LEU A 372 -11.87 17.10 0.41
N ARG A 373 -11.58 18.40 0.25
CA ARG A 373 -12.50 19.46 0.64
C ARG A 373 -13.78 19.45 -0.19
N GLU A 374 -13.65 19.28 -1.50
CA GLU A 374 -14.82 19.20 -2.39
C GLU A 374 -15.62 17.91 -2.14
N ILE A 375 -14.96 16.76 -1.87
CA ILE A 375 -15.66 15.52 -1.45
C ILE A 375 -16.44 15.73 -0.14
N ARG A 376 -15.88 16.47 0.83
CA ARG A 376 -16.60 16.81 2.06
C ARG A 376 -17.81 17.71 1.77
N ALA A 377 -17.67 18.71 0.89
CA ALA A 377 -18.77 19.58 0.48
C ALA A 377 -19.88 18.78 -0.21
N MET A 378 -19.51 17.89 -1.14
CA MET A 378 -20.43 16.94 -1.77
C MET A 378 -21.19 16.10 -0.75
N GLY A 379 -20.52 15.59 0.29
CA GLY A 379 -21.17 14.83 1.35
C GLY A 379 -22.17 15.65 2.19
N LEU A 380 -21.92 16.95 2.38
CA LEU A 380 -22.87 17.84 3.05
C LEU A 380 -24.11 18.13 2.17
N GLU A 381 -23.91 18.33 0.87
CA GLU A 381 -24.97 18.70 -0.07
C GLU A 381 -25.83 17.49 -0.48
N ALA A 382 -25.22 16.33 -0.69
CA ALA A 382 -25.94 15.11 -1.08
C ALA A 382 -26.80 14.52 0.06
N GLY A 383 -26.51 14.84 1.32
CA GLY A 383 -27.21 14.30 2.49
C GLY A 383 -27.24 12.77 2.48
N ASP A 384 -28.43 12.19 2.58
CA ASP A 384 -28.64 10.73 2.64
C ASP A 384 -28.23 9.98 1.35
N ARG A 385 -28.06 10.70 0.24
CA ARG A 385 -27.51 10.12 -1.01
C ARG A 385 -26.02 9.88 -0.93
N PHE A 386 -25.30 10.50 0.01
CA PHE A 386 -23.88 10.25 0.21
C PHE A 386 -23.66 8.93 0.94
N GLN A 387 -23.43 7.86 0.17
CA GLN A 387 -23.29 6.50 0.67
C GLN A 387 -21.95 5.85 0.30
N PRO A 388 -20.79 6.49 0.57
CA PRO A 388 -19.49 5.96 0.18
C PRO A 388 -19.14 4.60 0.82
N ALA A 389 -19.85 4.17 1.88
CA ALA A 389 -19.68 2.82 2.43
C ALA A 389 -20.31 1.72 1.56
N ARG A 390 -21.32 2.07 0.74
CA ARG A 390 -22.00 1.14 -0.16
C ARG A 390 -21.02 0.70 -1.25
N GLY A 391 -20.82 -0.61 -1.37
CA GLY A 391 -19.90 -1.18 -2.35
C GLY A 391 -18.42 -1.00 -2.03
N HIS A 392 -18.06 -0.36 -0.91
CA HIS A 392 -16.66 -0.17 -0.54
C HIS A 392 -16.03 -1.50 -0.11
N ARG A 393 -15.13 -2.05 -0.92
CA ARG A 393 -14.45 -3.31 -0.63
C ARG A 393 -12.98 -3.09 -0.30
N TYR A 394 -12.40 -4.02 0.47
CA TYR A 394 -10.96 -4.16 0.70
C TYR A 394 -10.25 -2.90 1.23
N SER A 395 -10.95 -2.18 2.11
CA SER A 395 -10.50 -0.91 2.69
C SER A 395 -9.25 -1.06 3.57
N GLY A 396 -9.08 -2.20 4.26
CA GLY A 396 -8.01 -2.31 5.26
C GLY A 396 -8.37 -1.63 6.59
N ARG A 397 -9.57 -1.01 6.71
CA ARG A 397 -9.95 -0.14 7.83
C ARG A 397 -11.40 -0.30 8.30
N HIS A 398 -12.37 -0.30 7.39
CA HIS A 398 -13.77 -0.03 7.74
C HIS A 398 -14.77 -1.16 7.43
N ASN A 399 -14.47 -2.00 6.44
CA ASN A 399 -15.24 -3.19 6.06
C ASN A 399 -14.46 -4.50 6.33
N ASP A 400 -13.47 -4.42 7.20
CA ASP A 400 -12.54 -5.51 7.50
C ASP A 400 -13.03 -6.43 8.64
N ALA A 401 -14.17 -6.12 9.26
CA ALA A 401 -14.75 -6.97 10.30
C ALA A 401 -15.45 -8.21 9.70
N SER A 402 -15.88 -8.14 8.44
CA SER A 402 -16.50 -9.25 7.71
C SER A 402 -15.46 -9.93 6.82
N TRP A 403 -15.00 -11.12 7.22
CA TRP A 403 -14.12 -11.97 6.42
C TRP A 403 -14.91 -13.17 5.89
N THR A 404 -14.81 -13.43 4.60
CA THR A 404 -15.27 -14.69 4.03
C THR A 404 -14.24 -15.79 4.32
N LEU A 405 -14.69 -17.05 4.33
CA LEU A 405 -13.78 -18.21 4.48
C LEU A 405 -12.71 -18.25 3.37
N GLY A 406 -13.07 -17.81 2.15
CA GLY A 406 -12.13 -17.71 1.03
C GLY A 406 -11.01 -16.70 1.30
N GLU A 407 -11.34 -15.52 1.82
CA GLU A 407 -10.37 -14.49 2.20
C GLU A 407 -9.49 -14.94 3.37
N MET A 408 -10.07 -15.58 4.39
CA MET A 408 -9.30 -16.15 5.51
C MET A 408 -8.34 -17.26 5.04
N SER A 409 -8.81 -18.16 4.18
CA SER A 409 -7.98 -19.21 3.58
C SER A 409 -6.88 -18.65 2.70
N TYR A 410 -7.18 -17.63 1.88
CA TYR A 410 -6.17 -16.95 1.07
C TYR A 410 -5.11 -16.30 1.95
N PHE A 411 -5.54 -15.55 2.97
CA PHE A 411 -4.66 -14.93 3.95
C PHE A 411 -3.79 -15.96 4.67
N ALA A 412 -4.38 -17.02 5.21
CA ALA A 412 -3.67 -18.12 5.87
C ALA A 412 -2.70 -18.84 4.93
N ARG A 413 -3.07 -19.08 3.67
CA ARG A 413 -2.17 -19.68 2.66
C ARG A 413 -1.03 -18.74 2.30
N ARG A 414 -1.29 -17.44 2.15
CA ARG A 414 -0.23 -16.46 1.90
C ARG A 414 0.68 -16.32 3.11
N ILE A 415 0.19 -16.55 4.33
CA ILE A 415 1.02 -16.66 5.55
C ILE A 415 1.81 -17.96 5.55
N ALA A 416 1.18 -19.10 5.24
CA ALA A 416 1.81 -20.41 5.27
C ALA A 416 2.85 -20.60 4.17
N ALA A 417 2.60 -20.10 2.95
CA ALA A 417 3.60 -20.05 1.88
C ALA A 417 4.79 -19.18 2.27
N VAL A 418 4.49 -18.16 3.07
CA VAL A 418 5.49 -17.30 3.66
C VAL A 418 6.32 -18.13 4.69
N VAL A 419 5.68 -18.79 5.65
CA VAL A 419 6.34 -19.65 6.66
C VAL A 419 7.09 -20.86 6.08
N GLY A 420 6.52 -21.54 5.08
CA GLY A 420 7.04 -22.78 4.52
C GLY A 420 8.38 -22.58 3.81
N ARG A 421 8.55 -21.44 3.13
CA ARG A 421 9.83 -21.04 2.54
C ARG A 421 10.89 -20.67 3.58
N ALA A 422 10.50 -20.34 4.82
CA ALA A 422 11.44 -20.06 5.92
C ALA A 422 11.92 -21.35 6.62
N ARG A 423 11.14 -22.45 6.57
CA ARG A 423 11.43 -23.72 7.26
C ARG A 423 12.35 -24.69 6.51
N SER A 424 12.49 -24.56 5.19
CA SER A 424 13.36 -25.45 4.39
C SER A 424 14.86 -25.06 4.42
N GLY A 425 15.27 -24.12 5.29
CA GLY A 425 16.62 -23.57 5.33
C GLY A 425 17.41 -23.85 6.62
N THR A 426 17.09 -24.91 7.36
CA THR A 426 17.85 -25.29 8.56
C THR A 426 18.35 -26.73 8.43
N GLY A 427 19.61 -26.88 8.03
CA GLY A 427 20.33 -28.15 8.09
C GLY A 427 21.75 -28.03 7.56
N GLY A 428 22.74 -28.08 8.46
CA GLY A 428 24.15 -28.27 8.11
C GLY A 428 25.05 -27.14 8.60
N GLY A 429 25.59 -27.30 9.80
CA GLY A 429 26.72 -26.52 10.29
C GLY A 429 28.06 -27.07 9.82
N ASP A 430 29.07 -26.24 10.08
CA ASP A 430 30.50 -26.49 10.17
C ASP A 430 31.38 -26.72 8.93
N ASN A 431 32.44 -25.90 8.97
CA ASN A 431 33.81 -26.05 8.50
C ASN A 431 34.22 -25.57 7.09
N SER A 432 35.31 -24.79 7.15
CA SER A 432 36.20 -24.19 6.14
C SER A 432 35.70 -22.98 5.36
#